data_AF-A0AAN8LB95-F1
#
_entry.id   AF-A0AAN8LB95-F1
#
_cell.length_a   1.000
_cell.length_b   1.000
_cell.length_c   1.000
_cell.angle_alpha   90.00
_cell.angle_beta   90.00
_cell.angle_gamma   90.00
#
_symmetry.space_group_name_H-M   'P 1'
#
loop_
_entity.id
_entity.type
_entity.pdbx_description
1 polymer ?
#
loop_
_entity_poly.entity_id
_entity_poly.type
_entity_poly.pdbx_seq_one_letter_code
_entity_poly.pdbx_strand_id
1 'polypeptide(L)'
;MYPSPSSLLLLMVSSSWAAHFHGGTMTFNPRGSNPDGSYRVDLRYKTGFHSCTFSDTWVCVSGDCGTRTSLAVQTVDQETSGAWCQTEGLMTRHVSNNTHTFLICGE
;
A
#
# COMPACT_ATOMS: atom_id res chain seq x y z
N MET A 1 32.02 19.84 17.26
CA MET A 1 31.18 20.59 16.30
C MET A 1 29.74 20.13 16.51
N TYR A 2 28.88 20.99 17.08
CA TYR A 2 27.47 20.68 17.26
C TYR A 2 26.74 20.91 15.92
N PRO A 3 25.89 19.97 15.46
CA PRO A 3 25.11 20.19 14.25
C PRO A 3 24.18 21.39 14.46
N SER A 4 24.07 22.23 13.43
CA SER A 4 23.20 23.41 13.47
C SER A 4 21.73 22.99 13.66
N PRO A 5 20.89 23.80 14.33
CA PRO A 5 19.48 23.47 14.55
C PRO A 5 18.71 23.21 13.24
N SER A 6 19.11 23.86 12.14
CA SER A 6 18.57 23.62 10.79
C SER A 6 18.87 22.21 10.28
N SER A 7 20.03 21.64 10.64
CA SER A 7 20.41 20.27 10.28
C SER A 7 19.61 19.21 11.05
N LEU A 8 19.21 19.49 12.30
CA LEU A 8 18.35 18.61 13.09
C LEU A 8 16.91 18.55 12.57
N LEU A 9 16.37 19.68 12.09
CA LEU A 9 15.01 19.74 11.55
C LEU A 9 14.86 18.89 10.26
N LEU A 10 15.88 18.89 9.40
CA LEU A 10 15.89 18.07 8.18
C LEU A 10 15.89 16.56 8.48
N LEU A 11 16.58 16.13 9.54
CA LEU A 11 16.61 14.72 9.97
C LEU A 11 15.23 14.24 10.46
N MET A 12 14.52 15.07 11.23
CA MET A 12 13.18 14.74 11.75
C MET A 12 12.15 14.59 10.63
N VAL A 13 12.21 15.42 9.58
CA VAL A 13 11.30 15.32 8.42
C VAL A 13 11.58 14.06 7.60
N SER A 14 12.84 13.61 7.51
CA SER A 14 13.20 12.37 6.79
C SER A 14 12.77 11.08 7.51
N SER A 15 12.29 11.19 8.76
CA SER A 15 11.90 10.06 9.60
C SER A 15 10.40 10.05 9.94
N SER A 16 9.55 10.56 9.05
CA SER A 16 8.12 10.25 9.07
C SER A 16 7.86 8.89 8.40
N TRP A 17 8.30 7.81 9.05
CA TRP A 17 7.78 6.48 8.79
C TRP A 17 6.39 6.50 9.42
N ALA A 18 5.33 6.13 8.69
CA ALA A 18 4.00 6.05 9.28
C ALA A 18 4.13 5.18 10.55
N ALA A 19 3.99 5.78 11.74
CA ALA A 19 4.22 5.12 13.04
C ALA A 19 3.30 3.90 13.26
N HIS A 20 2.40 3.69 12.32
CA HIS A 20 1.30 2.77 12.31
C HIS A 20 1.55 1.55 11.43
N PHE A 21 2.56 1.59 10.54
CA PHE A 21 2.86 0.52 9.58
C PHE A 21 4.11 -0.27 10.00
N HIS A 22 3.93 -1.55 10.31
CA HIS A 22 5.02 -2.45 10.72
C HIS A 22 5.67 -3.19 9.55
N GLY A 23 5.20 -2.94 8.33
CA GLY A 23 5.71 -3.58 7.12
C GLY A 23 4.67 -4.46 6.44
N GLY A 24 5.02 -4.93 5.25
CA GLY A 24 4.15 -5.79 4.46
C GLY A 24 4.80 -6.27 3.18
N THR A 25 4.07 -7.12 2.47
CA THR A 25 4.44 -7.63 1.16
C THR A 25 3.30 -7.43 0.18
N MET A 26 3.63 -7.30 -1.09
CA MET A 26 2.65 -7.26 -2.16
C MET A 26 3.13 -8.08 -3.35
N THR A 27 2.21 -8.87 -3.90
CA THR A 27 2.40 -9.66 -5.11
C THR A 27 1.51 -9.11 -6.22
N PHE A 28 2.15 -8.78 -7.34
CA PHE A 28 1.51 -8.31 -8.55
C PHE A 28 1.19 -9.49 -9.46
N ASN A 29 -0.09 -9.72 -9.76
CA ASN A 29 -0.54 -10.81 -10.63
C ASN A 29 -1.24 -10.24 -11.87
N PRO A 30 -0.56 -10.21 -13.03
CA PRO A 30 -1.18 -9.83 -14.29
C PRO A 30 -2.28 -10.83 -14.69
N ARG A 31 -3.44 -10.35 -15.15
CA ARG A 31 -4.58 -11.20 -15.57
C ARG A 31 -4.90 -11.14 -17.05
N GLY A 32 -4.24 -10.25 -17.80
CA GLY A 32 -4.47 -10.08 -19.23
C GLY A 32 -5.35 -8.88 -19.56
N SER A 33 -5.61 -8.71 -20.85
CA SER A 33 -6.41 -7.60 -21.37
C SER A 33 -7.91 -7.90 -21.29
N ASN A 34 -8.68 -6.88 -20.95
CA ASN A 34 -10.12 -6.87 -20.99
C ASN A 34 -10.62 -6.55 -22.41
N PRO A 35 -11.88 -6.87 -22.76
CA PRO A 35 -12.46 -6.56 -24.07
C PRO A 35 -12.51 -5.07 -24.41
N ASP A 36 -12.50 -4.20 -23.39
CA ASP A 36 -12.47 -2.74 -23.52
C ASP A 36 -11.05 -2.19 -23.77
N GLY A 37 -10.04 -3.06 -23.87
CA GLY A 37 -8.64 -2.70 -24.10
C GLY A 37 -7.85 -2.38 -22.83
N SER A 38 -8.49 -2.27 -21.66
CA SER A 38 -7.80 -2.12 -20.38
C SER A 38 -7.07 -3.41 -19.98
N TYR A 39 -6.10 -3.32 -19.07
CA TYR A 39 -5.36 -4.46 -18.57
C TYR A 39 -5.68 -4.72 -17.11
N ARG A 40 -6.07 -5.96 -16.80
CA ARG A 40 -6.45 -6.37 -15.44
C ARG A 40 -5.23 -6.84 -14.65
N VAL A 41 -5.14 -6.36 -13.42
CA VAL A 41 -4.13 -6.75 -12.44
C VAL A 41 -4.82 -7.09 -11.12
N ASP A 42 -4.44 -8.22 -10.53
CA ASP A 42 -4.78 -8.56 -9.16
C ASP A 42 -3.56 -8.37 -8.26
N LEU A 43 -3.68 -7.50 -7.26
CA LEU A 43 -2.66 -7.24 -6.25
C LEU A 43 -3.08 -7.94 -4.96
N ARG A 44 -2.23 -8.86 -4.51
CA ARG A 44 -2.38 -9.53 -3.21
C ARG A 44 -1.39 -8.92 -2.24
N TYR A 45 -1.83 -8.51 -1.07
CA TYR A 45 -0.94 -7.93 -0.08
C TYR A 45 -1.22 -8.48 1.32
N LYS A 46 -0.19 -8.42 2.14
CA LYS A 46 -0.22 -8.73 3.57
C LYS A 46 0.50 -7.61 4.29
N THR A 47 -0.13 -7.06 5.31
CA THR A 47 0.38 -5.88 6.02
C THR A 47 0.17 -6.00 7.51
N GLY A 48 1.13 -5.51 8.28
CA GLY A 48 1.03 -5.41 9.74
C GLY A 48 0.86 -3.94 10.16
N PHE A 49 -0.12 -3.67 11.00
CA PHE A 49 -0.40 -2.33 11.51
C PHE A 49 -0.58 -2.32 13.02
N HIS A 50 -0.34 -1.15 13.63
CA HIS A 50 -0.47 -0.96 15.09
C HIS A 50 -1.93 -0.96 15.61
N SER A 51 -2.93 -1.02 14.71
CA SER A 51 -4.35 -1.06 15.06
C SER A 51 -5.20 -1.61 13.91
N CYS A 52 -6.26 -2.34 14.27
CA CYS A 52 -7.15 -3.04 13.34
C CYS A 52 -8.32 -2.19 12.86
N THR A 53 -8.40 -0.95 13.34
CA THR A 53 -9.37 0.03 12.84
C THR A 53 -8.88 0.72 11.57
N PHE A 54 -7.59 0.60 11.25
CA PHE A 54 -7.04 1.15 10.02
C PHE A 54 -7.40 0.24 8.85
N SER A 55 -7.99 0.84 7.82
CA SER A 55 -8.19 0.19 6.55
C SER A 55 -6.95 0.41 5.69
N ASP A 56 -6.38 -0.66 5.13
CA ASP A 56 -5.25 -0.57 4.21
C ASP A 56 -5.65 0.20 2.94
N THR A 57 -5.41 1.50 2.94
CA THR A 57 -5.67 2.36 1.78
C THR A 57 -4.42 2.47 0.95
N TRP A 58 -4.52 2.00 -0.31
CA TRP A 58 -3.43 2.10 -1.28
C TRP A 58 -3.69 3.26 -2.23
N VAL A 59 -2.92 4.33 -2.06
CA VAL A 59 -2.99 5.54 -2.88
C VAL A 59 -2.13 5.41 -4.12
N CYS A 60 -2.58 6.01 -5.23
CA CYS A 60 -1.77 6.12 -6.43
C CYS A 60 -0.79 7.26 -6.29
N VAL A 61 0.50 6.96 -6.33
CA VAL A 61 1.56 7.98 -6.18
C VAL A 61 2.02 8.49 -7.54
N SER A 62 2.16 7.60 -8.52
CA SER A 62 2.60 7.99 -9.87
C SER A 62 2.24 6.95 -10.92
N GLY A 63 2.20 7.39 -12.18
CA GLY A 63 1.91 6.53 -13.32
C GLY A 63 0.43 6.19 -13.44
N ASP A 64 0.14 5.11 -14.14
CA ASP A 64 -1.23 4.66 -14.39
C ASP A 64 -1.66 3.56 -13.41
N CYS A 65 -2.20 3.97 -12.27
CA CYS A 65 -2.74 3.03 -11.29
C CYS A 65 -4.13 2.50 -11.65
N GLY A 66 -4.72 2.96 -12.75
CA GLY A 66 -6.02 2.52 -13.22
C GLY A 66 -7.16 2.76 -12.23
N THR A 67 -8.27 2.07 -12.46
CA THR A 67 -9.43 2.07 -11.58
C THR A 67 -9.47 0.81 -10.72
N ARG A 68 -9.75 0.97 -9.42
CA ARG A 68 -9.97 -0.16 -8.51
C ARG A 68 -11.38 -0.70 -8.72
N THR A 69 -11.49 -1.90 -9.25
CA THR A 69 -12.79 -2.55 -9.54
C THR A 69 -13.27 -3.45 -8.41
N SER A 70 -12.34 -3.97 -7.59
CA SER A 70 -12.66 -4.79 -6.42
C SER A 70 -11.62 -4.64 -5.33
N LEU A 71 -12.07 -4.76 -4.08
CA LEU A 71 -11.24 -4.83 -2.88
C LEU A 71 -11.90 -5.75 -1.86
N ALA A 72 -11.18 -6.78 -1.45
CA ALA A 72 -11.50 -7.56 -0.27
C ALA A 72 -10.32 -7.48 0.71
N VAL A 73 -10.59 -7.19 1.97
CA VAL A 73 -9.59 -7.10 3.04
C VAL A 73 -10.11 -7.86 4.24
N GLN A 74 -9.24 -8.62 4.89
CA GLN A 74 -9.56 -9.33 6.13
C GLN A 74 -8.41 -9.22 7.13
N THR A 75 -8.75 -9.06 8.39
CA THR A 75 -7.81 -9.25 9.50
C THR A 75 -7.61 -10.75 9.68
N VAL A 76 -6.37 -11.22 9.51
CA VAL A 76 -6.01 -12.64 9.58
C VAL A 76 -5.35 -13.00 10.90
N ASP A 77 -4.81 -12.02 11.62
CA ASP A 77 -4.23 -12.18 12.94
C ASP A 77 -4.29 -10.86 13.72
N GLN A 78 -4.41 -10.92 15.03
CA GLN A 78 -4.40 -9.73 15.89
C GLN A 78 -3.99 -10.08 17.32
N GLU A 79 -3.30 -9.14 17.97
CA GLU A 79 -3.14 -9.22 19.41
C GLU A 79 -4.45 -8.94 20.14
N THR A 80 -4.64 -9.56 21.31
CA THR A 80 -5.79 -9.29 22.20
C THR A 80 -5.87 -7.82 22.62
N SER A 81 -4.72 -7.16 22.74
CA SER A 81 -4.59 -5.73 23.05
C SER A 81 -5.11 -4.82 21.93
N GLY A 82 -5.16 -5.32 20.69
CA GLY A 82 -5.41 -4.53 19.49
C GLY A 82 -4.23 -3.63 19.08
N ALA A 83 -3.09 -3.70 19.76
CA ALA A 83 -1.89 -2.90 19.48
C ALA A 83 -1.12 -3.39 18.24
N TRP A 84 -1.49 -4.54 17.70
CA TRP A 84 -0.99 -5.06 16.44
C TRP A 84 -2.04 -5.94 15.77
N CYS A 85 -2.10 -5.87 14.45
CA CYS A 85 -2.73 -6.90 13.65
C CYS A 85 -2.19 -6.99 12.24
N GLN A 86 -2.44 -8.14 11.65
CA GLN A 86 -2.14 -8.46 10.28
C GLN A 86 -3.42 -8.50 9.46
N THR A 87 -3.40 -7.78 8.35
CA THR A 87 -4.44 -7.79 7.33
C THR A 87 -3.92 -8.43 6.05
N GLU A 88 -4.79 -9.12 5.34
CA GLU A 88 -4.55 -9.59 3.98
C GLU A 88 -5.62 -9.00 3.06
N GLY A 89 -5.19 -8.55 1.89
CA GLY A 89 -6.09 -7.99 0.91
C GLY A 89 -5.86 -8.46 -0.51
N LEU A 90 -6.95 -8.52 -1.27
CA LEU A 90 -6.98 -8.75 -2.71
C LEU A 90 -7.62 -7.53 -3.36
N MET A 91 -6.84 -6.82 -4.15
CA MET A 91 -7.28 -5.65 -4.91
C MET A 91 -7.21 -5.95 -6.40
N THR A 92 -8.30 -5.73 -7.12
CA THR A 92 -8.30 -5.79 -8.59
C THR A 92 -8.32 -4.37 -9.15
N ARG A 93 -7.42 -4.10 -10.10
CA ARG A 93 -7.33 -2.84 -10.82
C ARG A 93 -7.36 -3.08 -12.33
N HIS A 94 -8.00 -2.16 -13.05
CA HIS A 94 -7.95 -2.06 -14.50
C HIS A 94 -7.08 -0.86 -14.86
N VAL A 95 -5.86 -1.11 -15.34
CA VAL A 95 -4.95 -0.08 -15.85
C VAL A 95 -5.11 0.06 -17.37
N SER A 96 -4.60 1.12 -17.97
CA SER A 96 -4.82 1.41 -19.39
C SER A 96 -4.13 0.42 -20.31
N ASN A 97 -2.94 -0.08 -19.94
CA ASN A 97 -2.19 -1.10 -20.71
C ASN A 97 -1.17 -1.85 -19.81
N ASN A 98 -0.42 -2.77 -20.39
CA ASN A 98 0.63 -3.55 -19.71
C ASN A 98 2.07 -3.05 -19.96
N THR A 99 2.24 -1.88 -20.56
CA THR A 99 3.56 -1.31 -20.90
C THR A 99 3.98 -0.21 -19.93
N HIS A 100 3.06 0.31 -19.12
CA HIS A 100 3.32 1.40 -18.19
C HIS A 100 3.60 0.89 -16.77
N THR A 101 4.56 1.50 -16.10
CA THR A 101 4.80 1.31 -14.67
C THR A 101 3.93 2.26 -13.86
N PHE A 102 3.42 1.79 -12.72
CA PHE A 102 2.73 2.62 -11.75
C PHE A 102 3.24 2.34 -10.34
N LEU A 103 3.08 3.33 -9.47
CA LEU A 103 3.44 3.24 -8.07
C LEU A 103 2.20 3.46 -7.20
N ILE A 104 1.99 2.54 -6.26
CA ILE A 104 1.02 2.68 -5.19
C ILE A 104 1.73 2.62 -3.84
N CYS A 105 1.23 3.37 -2.86
CA CYS A 105 1.73 3.38 -1.50
C CYS A 105 0.59 3.13 -0.52
N GLY A 106 0.88 2.43 0.57
CA GLY A 106 -0.05 2.31 1.70
C GLY A 106 0.01 3.56 2.57
N GLU A 107 -1.12 3.98 3.10
CA GLU A 107 -1.24 5.04 4.12
C GLU A 107 -1.42 4.46 5.54
#